data_AF-A0A3A4XLZ6-F1
#
_entry.id   AF-A0A3A4XLZ6-F1
#
_cell.length_a   1.000
_cell.length_b   1.000
_cell.length_c   1.000
_cell.angle_alpha   90.00
_cell.angle_beta   90.00
_cell.angle_gamma   90.00
#
_symmetry.space_group_name_H-M   'P 1'
#
loop_
_entity.id
_entity.type
_entity.pdbx_description
1 polymer ?
#
loop_
_entity_poly.entity_id
_entity_poly.type
_entity_poly.pdbx_seq_one_letter_code
_entity_poly.pdbx_strand_id
1 'polypeptide(L)' 'MSFRKGQKIEVYRRSDDDVWEDYMDKFVGRHGIITDPDTSINDPDALVEVSLDGMGTYRLPQDCLRILED' A
#
# COMPACT_ATOMS: atom_id res chain seq x y z
N MET A 1 7.26 11.48 3.12
CA MET A 1 7.99 10.33 3.69
C MET A 1 8.05 9.27 2.62
N SER A 2 9.20 8.64 2.40
CA SER A 2 9.36 7.67 1.31
C SER A 2 9.22 6.25 1.86
N PHE A 3 8.43 5.43 1.17
CA PHE A 3 8.32 4.02 1.47
C PHE A 3 9.62 3.28 1.12
N ARG A 4 9.98 2.28 1.92
CA ARG A 4 11.16 1.43 1.76
C ARG A 4 10.75 -0.03 1.74
N LYS A 5 11.41 -0.80 0.87
CA LYS A 5 11.27 -2.25 0.83
C LYS A 5 11.52 -2.87 2.21
N GLY A 6 10.62 -3.74 2.64
CA GLY A 6 10.66 -4.43 3.93
C GLY A 6 9.99 -3.69 5.08
N GLN A 7 9.49 -2.46 4.88
CA GLN A 7 8.70 -1.78 5.91
C GLN A 7 7.35 -2.47 6.11
N LYS A 8 6.91 -2.55 7.37
CA LYS A 8 5.55 -2.96 7.72
C LYS A 8 4.59 -1.81 7.48
N ILE A 9 3.50 -2.11 6.78
CA ILE A 9 2.44 -1.16 6.49
C ILE A 9 1.09 -1.71 6.93
N GLU A 10 0.14 -0.80 7.10
CA GLU A 10 -1.27 -1.05 7.27
C GLU A 10 -2.04 -0.26 6.21
N VAL A 11 -3.05 -0.87 5.62
CA VAL A 11 -4.01 -0.16 4.78
C VAL A 11 -5.03 0.50 5.72
N TYR A 12 -4.81 1.76 6.10
CA TYR A 12 -5.61 2.40 7.15
C TYR A 12 -6.94 2.98 6.62
N ARG A 13 -7.03 3.20 5.30
CA ARG A 13 -8.24 3.71 4.63
C ARG A 13 -8.30 3.22 3.19
N ARG A 14 -9.44 3.45 2.55
CA ARG A 14 -9.58 3.35 1.09
C ARG A 14 -8.86 4.49 0.38
N SER A 15 -8.27 4.22 -0.78
CA SER A 15 -7.77 5.29 -1.65
C SER A 15 -8.93 6.05 -2.30
N ASP A 16 -8.66 7.29 -2.68
CA ASP A 16 -9.60 8.09 -3.48
C ASP A 16 -9.36 7.92 -5.00
N ASP A 17 -8.30 7.19 -5.36
CA ASP A 17 -7.96 6.92 -6.76
C ASP A 17 -8.94 5.97 -7.46
N ASP A 18 -9.13 6.18 -8.76
CA ASP A 18 -9.95 5.34 -9.65
C ASP A 18 -9.49 3.87 -9.75
N VAL A 19 -8.27 3.55 -9.30
CA VAL A 19 -7.75 2.17 -9.22
C VAL A 19 -8.30 1.38 -8.03
N TRP A 20 -9.00 2.03 -7.08
CA TRP A 20 -9.58 1.35 -5.93
C TRP A 20 -10.91 0.65 -6.30
N GLU A 21 -10.90 -0.67 -6.30
CA GLU A 21 -12.09 -1.47 -6.57
C GLU A 21 -12.83 -1.89 -5.28
N ASP A 22 -14.11 -2.26 -5.40
CA ASP A 22 -14.96 -2.61 -4.24
C ASP A 22 -14.42 -3.80 -3.42
N TYR A 23 -13.75 -4.77 -4.08
CA TYR A 23 -13.10 -5.86 -3.36
C TYR A 23 -11.88 -5.41 -2.55
N MET A 24 -11.33 -4.22 -2.82
CA MET A 24 -10.17 -3.69 -2.11
C MET A 24 -10.54 -3.16 -0.72
N ASP A 25 -11.82 -2.87 -0.45
CA ASP A 25 -12.28 -2.48 0.88
C ASP A 25 -11.96 -3.54 1.95
N LYS A 26 -11.84 -4.82 1.55
CA LYS A 26 -11.41 -5.90 2.45
C LYS A 26 -9.94 -5.79 2.87
N PHE A 27 -9.14 -5.00 2.17
CA PHE A 27 -7.75 -4.70 2.52
C PHE A 27 -7.68 -3.67 3.66
N VAL A 28 -8.69 -2.83 3.85
CA VAL A 28 -8.69 -1.81 4.91
C VAL A 28 -8.62 -2.49 6.29
N GLY A 29 -7.68 -2.05 7.12
CA GLY A 29 -7.33 -2.66 8.40
C GLY A 29 -6.41 -3.89 8.30
N ARG A 30 -5.93 -4.24 7.10
CA ARG A 30 -4.94 -5.32 6.93
C ARG A 30 -3.53 -4.79 7.02
N HIS A 31 -2.68 -5.65 7.56
CA HIS A 31 -1.25 -5.45 7.63
C HIS A 31 -0.54 -6.12 6.47
N GLY A 32 0.57 -5.54 6.06
CA GLY A 32 1.42 -6.07 5.03
C GLY A 32 2.85 -5.56 5.13
N ILE A 33 3.63 -5.92 4.14
CA ILE A 33 5.00 -5.45 3.98
C ILE A 33 5.21 -4.88 2.58
N ILE A 34 6.08 -3.90 2.46
CA ILE A 34 6.44 -3.35 1.16
C ILE A 34 7.40 -4.29 0.47
N THR A 35 6.98 -4.90 -0.63
CA THR A 35 7.82 -5.80 -1.42
C THR A 35 8.62 -5.04 -2.45
N ASP A 36 7.99 -4.03 -3.06
CA ASP A 36 8.63 -3.11 -3.98
C ASP A 36 8.06 -1.70 -3.82
N PRO A 37 8.86 -0.72 -3.39
CA PRO A 37 8.40 0.65 -3.25
C PRO A 37 8.19 1.37 -4.58
N ASP A 38 8.40 0.70 -5.74
CA ASP A 38 8.36 1.18 -7.13
C ASP A 38 8.28 2.71 -7.22
N THR A 39 9.41 3.31 -6.85
CA THR A 39 9.52 4.74 -6.70
C THR A 39 9.90 5.31 -8.06
N SER A 40 8.91 5.62 -8.89
CA SER A 40 9.04 6.84 -9.69
C SER A 40 9.07 7.98 -8.68
N ILE A 41 10.28 8.30 -8.22
CA ILE A 41 10.57 9.36 -7.25
C ILE A 41 9.92 10.62 -7.82
N ASN A 42 8.82 11.09 -7.19
CA ASN A 42 7.99 12.25 -7.50
C ASN A 42 6.65 12.02 -8.25
N ASP A 43 6.19 10.79 -8.45
CA ASP A 43 4.83 10.58 -8.99
C ASP A 43 3.82 10.33 -7.84
N PRO A 44 2.86 11.24 -7.60
CA PRO A 44 1.84 11.06 -6.56
C PRO A 44 0.93 9.85 -6.86
N ASP A 45 0.73 9.53 -8.15
CA ASP A 45 -0.03 8.40 -8.66
C ASP A 45 0.77 7.07 -8.68
N ALA A 46 2.00 7.05 -8.15
CA ALA A 46 2.82 5.83 -8.11
C ALA A 46 2.18 4.76 -7.21
N LEU A 47 2.00 3.57 -7.77
CA LEU A 47 1.54 2.40 -7.05
C LEU A 47 2.71 1.68 -6.37
N VAL A 48 2.54 1.40 -5.08
CA VAL A 48 3.51 0.66 -4.27
C VAL A 48 3.10 -0.81 -4.23
N GLU A 49 4.04 -1.71 -4.48
CA GLU A 49 3.81 -3.14 -4.36
C GLU A 49 3.97 -3.59 -2.91
N VAL A 50 2.88 -4.10 -2.35
CA VAL A 50 2.79 -4.58 -0.98
C VAL A 50 2.30 -6.02 -0.92
N SER A 51 2.91 -6.83 -0.06
CA SER A 51 2.40 -8.14 0.31
C SER A 51 1.49 -8.01 1.52
N LEU A 52 0.20 -8.25 1.33
CA LEU A 52 -0.79 -8.29 2.41
C LEU A 52 -0.89 -9.69 3.01
N ASP A 53 -0.95 -9.74 4.33
CA ASP A 53 -1.03 -11.00 5.06
C ASP A 53 -2.32 -11.76 4.71
N GLY A 54 -2.14 -12.98 4.21
CA GLY A 54 -3.22 -13.88 3.79
C GLY A 54 -3.96 -13.49 2.50
N MET A 55 -3.50 -12.49 1.74
CA MET A 55 -4.07 -12.17 0.42
C MET A 55 -3.04 -12.25 -0.72
N GLY A 56 -1.75 -12.09 -0.42
CA GLY A 56 -0.68 -12.11 -1.43
C GLY A 56 -0.19 -10.69 -1.78
N THR A 57 0.42 -10.54 -2.94
CA THR A 57 1.03 -9.28 -3.37
C THR A 57 0.08 -8.46 -4.24
N TYR A 58 -0.11 -7.20 -3.86
CA TYR A 58 -0.98 -6.22 -4.54
C TYR A 58 -0.25 -4.90 -4.72
N ARG A 59 -0.64 -4.17 -5.76
CA ARG A 59 -0.18 -2.80 -6.00
C ARG A 59 -1.24 -1.84 -5.49
N LEU A 60 -0.88 -1.07 -4.47
CA LEU A 60 -1.78 -0.12 -3.83
C LEU A 60 -1.18 1.28 -3.89
N PRO A 61 -2.01 2.31 -4.05
CA PRO A 61 -1.56 3.70 -4.00
C PRO A 61 -1.01 4.02 -2.61
N GLN A 62 0.00 4.88 -2.58
CA GLN A 62 0.70 5.24 -1.36
C GLN A 62 -0.18 5.99 -0.33
N ASP A 63 -1.25 6.67 -0.77
CA ASP A 63 -2.13 7.47 0.09
C ASP A 63 -2.93 6.63 1.09
N CYS A 64 -3.25 5.38 0.71
CA CYS A 64 -4.00 4.44 1.54
C CYS A 64 -3.11 3.65 2.53
N LEU A 65 -1.79 3.73 2.37
CA LEU A 65 -0.81 2.99 3.17
C LEU A 65 -0.28 3.83 4.32
N ARG A 66 -0.19 3.21 5.50
CA ARG A 66 0.42 3.80 6.69
C ARG A 66 1.53 2.89 7.19
N ILE A 67 2.70 3.48 7.43
CA ILE A 67 3.84 2.74 8.01
C ILE A 67 3.53 2.45 9.47
N LEU A 68 3.75 1.21 9.90
CA LEU A 68 3.56 0.73 11.28
C LEU A 68 4.87 0.70 12.08
N GLU A 69 5.84 1.56 11.74
CA GLU A 69 7.08 1.69 12.52
C GLU A 69 6.77 2.34 13.88
N ASP A 70 7.38 1.77 14.93
CA ASP A 70 7.74 2.46 16.18
C ASP A 70 9.18 2.98 16.03
#